data_AF-A0A974DYF2-F1
#
_entry.id   AF-A0A974DYF2-F1
#
_cell.length_a   1.000
_cell.length_b   1.000
_cell.length_c   1.000
_cell.angle_alpha   90.00
_cell.angle_beta   90.00
_cell.angle_gamma   90.00
#
_symmetry.space_group_name_H-M   'P 1'
#
loop_
_entity.id
_entity.type
_entity.pdbx_description
1 polymer ?
#
loop_
_entity_poly.entity_id
_entity_poly.type
_entity_poly.pdbx_seq_one_letter_code
_entity_poly.pdbx_strand_id
1 'polypeptide(L)' 'MYRLRMVLLVTVIYCHLLLLAGSSTGSKPKFIKIPTDEIGVSGGVASFVCQASGDPKPRVTWNKRGKKVNSQRFE' A
#
# COMPACT_ATOMS: atom_id res chain seq x y z
N MET A 1 -26.55 34.69 -25.21
CA MET A 1 -25.26 34.10 -25.64
C MET A 1 -24.16 34.20 -24.56
N TYR A 2 -23.96 35.35 -23.88
CA TYR A 2 -22.93 35.52 -22.84
C TYR A 2 -23.12 34.69 -21.55
N ARG A 3 -24.37 34.49 -21.09
CA ARG A 3 -24.66 33.71 -19.87
C ARG A 3 -24.27 32.24 -19.99
N LEU A 4 -24.46 31.63 -21.16
CA LEU A 4 -24.06 30.23 -21.41
C LEU A 4 -22.54 30.08 -21.47
N ARG A 5 -21.82 31.05 -22.06
CA ARG A 5 -20.34 31.10 -22.03
C ARG A 5 -19.80 31.25 -20.62
N MET A 6 -20.40 32.10 -19.78
CA MET A 6 -19.99 32.24 -18.38
C MET A 6 -20.19 30.94 -17.58
N VAL A 7 -21.36 30.29 -17.72
CA VAL A 7 -21.65 29.04 -17.02
C VAL A 7 -20.67 27.93 -17.43
N LEU A 8 -20.39 27.81 -18.73
CA LEU A 8 -19.42 26.84 -19.24
C LEU A 8 -18.00 27.09 -18.69
N LEU A 9 -17.58 28.34 -18.60
CA LEU A 9 -16.26 28.68 -18.04
C LEU A 9 -16.16 28.33 -16.56
N VAL A 10 -17.20 28.63 -15.78
CA VAL A 10 -17.23 28.33 -14.34
C VAL A 10 -17.21 26.82 -14.08
N THR A 11 -17.96 26.02 -14.84
CA THR A 11 -17.96 24.56 -14.68
C THR A 11 -16.64 23.93 -15.11
N VAL A 12 -16.02 24.43 -16.17
CA VAL A 12 -14.69 23.98 -16.61
C VAL A 12 -13.62 24.31 -15.56
N ILE A 13 -13.63 25.52 -15.01
CA ILE A 13 -12.71 25.93 -13.93
C ILE A 13 -12.92 25.06 -12.69
N TYR A 14 -14.15 24.83 -12.27
CA TYR A 14 -14.47 23.97 -11.13
C TYR A 14 -14.01 22.52 -11.36
N CYS A 15 -14.21 21.99 -12.57
CA CYS A 15 -13.73 20.66 -12.96
C CYS A 15 -12.20 20.57 -12.91
N HIS A 16 -11.48 21.56 -13.45
CA HIS A 16 -10.02 21.63 -13.36
C HIS A 16 -9.52 21.70 -11.91
N LEU A 17 -10.18 22.50 -11.05
CA LEU A 17 -9.83 22.60 -9.63
C LEU A 17 -10.05 21.26 -8.90
N LEU A 18 -11.14 20.56 -9.19
CA LEU A 18 -11.41 19.23 -8.64
C LEU A 18 -10.41 18.17 -9.13
N LEU A 19 -10.04 18.22 -10.41
CA LEU A 19 -9.05 17.31 -10.99
C LEU A 19 -7.65 17.50 -10.36
N LEU A 20 -7.25 18.76 -10.11
CA LEU A 20 -5.99 19.07 -9.43
C LEU A 20 -5.98 18.58 -7.97
N ALA A 21 -7.10 18.67 -7.27
CA ALA A 21 -7.23 18.20 -5.90
C ALA A 21 -7.22 16.66 -5.76
N GLY A 22 -7.55 15.92 -6.82
CA GLY A 22 -7.72 14.46 -6.80
C GLY A 22 -6.47 13.61 -7.05
N SER A 23 -5.29 14.21 -7.17
CA SER A 23 -4.07 13.51 -7.60
C SER A 23 -3.30 12.93 -6.40
N SER A 24 -3.73 11.81 -5.81
CA SER A 24 -2.92 11.09 -4.83
C SER A 24 -1.81 10.30 -5.54
N THR A 25 -0.61 10.89 -5.67
CA THR A 25 0.57 10.20 -6.19
C THR A 25 1.17 9.27 -5.12
N GLY A 26 0.45 8.20 -4.79
CA GLY A 26 0.94 7.17 -3.88
C GLY A 26 2.15 6.43 -4.46
N SER A 27 3.00 5.90 -3.60
CA SER A 27 4.17 5.10 -4.00
C SER A 27 3.92 3.61 -3.77
N LYS A 28 4.26 2.79 -4.78
CA LYS A 28 4.11 1.33 -4.70
C LYS A 28 4.96 0.76 -3.54
N PRO A 29 4.48 -0.29 -2.85
CA PRO A 29 5.26 -0.97 -1.84
C PRO A 29 6.61 -1.45 -2.38
N LYS A 30 7.67 -1.25 -1.59
CA LYS A 30 9.03 -1.75 -1.85
C LYS A 30 9.58 -2.38 -0.59
N PHE A 31 10.26 -3.52 -0.72
CA PHE A 31 10.93 -4.14 0.42
C PHE A 31 12.15 -3.32 0.82
N ILE A 32 12.22 -3.01 2.11
CA ILE A 32 13.42 -2.47 2.77
C ILE A 32 14.23 -3.64 3.33
N LYS A 33 13.54 -4.60 3.98
CA LYS A 33 14.16 -5.82 4.50
C LYS A 33 13.37 -7.03 3.99
N ILE A 34 14.05 -7.85 3.21
CA ILE A 34 13.54 -9.11 2.68
C ILE A 34 13.85 -10.20 3.72
N PRO A 35 12.87 -11.03 4.12
CA PRO A 35 13.15 -12.16 4.98
C PRO A 35 14.03 -13.18 4.26
N THR A 36 14.96 -13.77 4.99
CA THR A 36 15.87 -14.80 4.49
C THR A 36 15.46 -16.17 5.01
N ASP A 37 15.91 -17.21 4.32
CA ASP A 37 15.71 -18.58 4.77
C ASP A 37 16.56 -18.85 6.03
N GLU A 38 15.97 -19.52 7.02
CA GLU A 38 16.64 -19.96 8.24
C GLU A 38 16.43 -21.46 8.41
N ILE A 39 17.49 -22.18 8.79
CA ILE A 39 17.42 -23.61 9.14
C ILE A 39 17.34 -23.69 10.67
N GLY A 40 16.17 -24.06 11.19
CA GLY A 40 15.93 -24.22 12.62
C GLY A 40 16.27 -25.62 13.13
N VAL A 41 16.43 -25.73 14.45
CA VAL A 41 16.50 -27.00 15.18
C VAL A 41 15.17 -27.30 15.87
N SER A 42 14.90 -28.57 16.14
CA SER A 42 13.67 -28.97 16.86
C SER A 42 13.60 -28.31 18.24
N GLY A 43 12.46 -27.70 18.55
CA GLY A 43 12.25 -26.94 19.80
C GLY A 43 12.90 -25.55 19.84
N GLY A 44 13.64 -25.16 18.80
CA GLY A 44 14.19 -23.82 18.65
C GLY A 44 13.17 -22.79 18.15
N VAL A 45 13.60 -21.54 18.04
CA VAL A 45 12.80 -20.43 17.50
C VAL A 45 13.48 -19.89 16.24
N ALA A 46 12.71 -19.70 15.17
CA ALA A 46 13.14 -19.00 13.97
C ALA A 46 12.47 -17.62 13.90
N SER A 47 13.16 -16.61 13.34
CA SER A 47 12.66 -15.23 13.31
C SER A 47 12.74 -14.62 11.91
N PHE A 48 11.59 -14.47 11.27
CA PHE A 48 11.50 -13.85 9.96
C PHE A 48 11.10 -12.37 10.09
N VAL A 49 11.95 -11.47 9.60
CA VAL A 49 11.70 -10.03 9.62
C VAL A 49 11.46 -9.52 8.21
N CYS A 50 10.34 -8.83 8.02
CA CYS A 50 9.99 -8.17 6.76
C CYS A 50 9.64 -6.70 7.03
N GLN A 51 10.23 -5.80 6.24
CA GLN A 51 9.94 -4.37 6.30
C GLN A 51 9.72 -3.85 4.89
N ALA A 52 8.69 -3.04 4.70
CA ALA A 52 8.37 -2.43 3.42
C ALA A 52 8.04 -0.93 3.58
N SER A 53 8.39 -0.14 2.57
CA SER A 53 8.00 1.26 2.40
C SER A 53 6.92 1.39 1.33
N GLY A 54 6.09 2.41 1.41
CA GLY A 54 5.07 2.73 0.41
C GLY A 54 4.17 3.84 0.93
N ASP A 55 3.43 4.47 0.02
CA ASP A 55 2.44 5.47 0.35
C ASP A 55 1.11 5.12 -0.36
N PRO A 56 0.04 4.76 0.38
CA PRO A 56 -0.03 4.71 1.84
C PRO A 56 0.86 3.62 2.46
N LYS A 57 1.14 3.75 3.77
CA LYS A 57 1.99 2.81 4.51
C LYS A 57 1.54 1.34 4.29
N PRO A 58 2.43 0.45 3.82
CA PRO A 58 2.05 -0.91 3.47
C PRO A 58 1.72 -1.77 4.69
N ARG A 59 0.83 -2.75 4.50
CA ARG A 59 0.50 -3.78 5.48
C ARG A 59 1.27 -5.06 5.15
N VAL A 60 2.01 -5.59 6.11
CA VAL A 60 2.75 -6.86 5.99
C VAL A 60 1.91 -8.00 6.56
N THR A 61 1.83 -9.12 5.84
CA THR A 61 1.15 -10.35 6.27
C THR A 61 2.01 -11.57 5.94
N TRP A 62 1.94 -12.60 6.78
CA TRP A 62 2.67 -13.85 6.60
C TRP A 62 1.71 -14.98 6.19
N ASN A 63 2.14 -15.80 5.22
CA ASN A 63 1.37 -16.94 4.74
C ASN A 63 2.24 -18.21 4.73
N LYS A 64 1.70 -19.34 5.23
CA LYS A 64 2.29 -20.67 5.14
C LYS A 64 1.43 -21.51 4.21
N ARG A 65 1.99 -21.98 3.09
CA ARG A 65 1.29 -22.78 2.06
C ARG A 65 -0.05 -22.15 1.62
N GLY A 66 -0.02 -20.85 1.33
CA GLY A 66 -1.20 -20.08 0.89
C GLY A 66 -2.16 -19.64 2.01
N LYS A 67 -2.06 -20.20 3.22
CA LYS A 67 -2.91 -19.82 4.36
C LYS A 67 -2.26 -18.73 5.19
N LYS A 68 -3.06 -17.74 5.62
CA LYS A 68 -2.61 -16.69 6.55
C LYS A 68 -2.15 -17.32 7.87
N VAL A 69 -1.01 -16.88 8.36
CA VAL A 69 -0.51 -17.25 9.69
C VAL A 69 -1.30 -16.45 10.72
N ASN A 70 -2.02 -17.16 11.59
CA ASN A 70 -2.94 -16.56 12.57
C ASN A 70 -2.34 -16.52 13.99
N SER A 71 -1.24 -17.25 14.23
CA SER A 71 -0.60 -17.42 15.54
C SER A 71 0.89 -17.06 15.49
N GLN A 72 1.43 -16.61 16.62
CA GLN A 72 2.86 -16.31 16.78
C GLN A 72 3.72 -17.58 16.87
N ARG A 73 3.11 -18.72 17.22
CA ARG A 73 3.75 -20.03 17.26
C ARG A 73 3.10 -20.94 16.23
N PHE A 74 3.92 -21.52 15.36
CA PHE A 74 3.53 -22.55 14.41
C PHE A 74 4.63 -23.62 14.42
N GLU A 75 4.22 -24.88 14.57
CA GLU A 75 5.11 -26.06 14.49
C GLU A 75 5.30 -26.51 13.02
#